data_AF-A0A6B0SD58-F1
#
_entry.id   AF-A0A6B0SD58-F1
#
_cell.length_a   1.000
_cell.length_b   1.000
_cell.length_c   1.000
_cell.angle_alpha   90.00
_cell.angle_beta   90.00
_cell.angle_gamma   90.00
#
_symmetry.space_group_name_H-M   'P 1'
#
loop_
_entity.id
_entity.type
_entity.pdbx_description
1 polymer ?
#
loop_
_entity_poly.entity_id
_entity_poly.type
_entity_poly.pdbx_seq_one_letter_code
_entity_poly.pdbx_strand_id
1 'polypeptide(L)'
;MSDTDPATPRESPGRDVRIRGADERSLAAVLDRPDVSTVDRSVSYECLSEGRRNADWLGVPVADLVDAVEVPPATTHLVVESRDGYRSCVAVDEALEGLLALERDGAKLDHPRFLAPGIEGPRAVKDVAALTAVALDPDEDRSEYETSGSDSTDSE
;
A
#
# COMPACT_ATOMS: atom_id res chain seq x y z
N MET A 1 17.61 -9.63 -42.24
CA MET A 1 18.04 -10.33 -41.01
C MET A 1 17.38 -9.58 -39.88
N SER A 2 16.45 -10.22 -39.19
CA SER A 2 15.59 -9.58 -38.21
C SER A 2 16.40 -9.26 -36.95
N ASP A 3 16.49 -7.99 -36.61
CA ASP A 3 16.86 -7.54 -35.27
C ASP A 3 15.65 -7.80 -34.37
N THR A 4 15.71 -8.87 -33.59
CA THR A 4 14.81 -9.07 -32.47
C THR A 4 15.32 -8.20 -31.33
N ASP A 5 14.69 -7.05 -31.18
CA ASP A 5 14.77 -6.24 -29.96
C ASP A 5 14.44 -7.14 -28.76
N PRO A 6 15.33 -7.33 -27.78
CA PRO A 6 14.99 -8.07 -26.58
C PRO A 6 13.95 -7.24 -25.84
N ALA A 7 12.67 -7.64 -25.95
CA ALA A 7 11.59 -7.05 -25.20
C ALA A 7 12.02 -6.91 -23.73
N THR A 8 12.29 -5.68 -23.31
CA THR A 8 12.45 -5.34 -21.90
C THR A 8 11.30 -6.01 -21.16
N PRO A 9 11.57 -6.83 -20.12
CA PRO A 9 10.49 -7.40 -19.32
C PRO A 9 9.58 -6.24 -18.95
N ARG A 10 8.31 -6.33 -19.33
CA ARG A 10 7.30 -5.37 -18.87
C ARG A 10 7.27 -5.53 -17.36
N GLU A 11 7.99 -4.67 -16.65
CA GLU A 11 7.89 -4.53 -15.21
C GLU A 11 6.39 -4.42 -14.95
N SER A 12 5.85 -5.43 -14.25
CA SER A 12 4.43 -5.47 -14.02
C SER A 12 4.14 -4.31 -13.07
N PRO A 13 3.49 -3.24 -13.54
CA PRO A 13 3.41 -2.02 -12.77
C PRO A 13 2.71 -2.35 -11.44
N GLY A 14 3.34 -1.90 -10.35
CA GLY A 14 2.90 -2.21 -8.99
C GLY A 14 3.57 -3.39 -8.29
N ARG A 15 4.53 -4.08 -8.91
CA ARG A 15 5.33 -5.12 -8.23
C ARG A 15 6.56 -4.58 -7.48
N ASP A 16 6.92 -3.32 -7.71
CA ASP A 16 8.13 -2.69 -7.16
C ASP A 16 7.91 -2.03 -5.80
N VAL A 17 6.73 -2.22 -5.19
CA VAL A 17 6.43 -1.71 -3.86
C VAL A 17 7.41 -2.29 -2.86
N ARG A 18 8.00 -1.43 -2.04
CA ARG A 18 8.95 -1.84 -1.00
C ARG A 18 8.24 -2.02 0.34
N ILE A 19 8.46 -3.16 0.97
CA ILE A 19 8.02 -3.45 2.32
C ILE A 19 9.26 -3.39 3.21
N ARG A 20 9.25 -2.54 4.23
CA ARG A 20 10.40 -2.22 5.08
C ARG A 20 10.09 -2.50 6.54
N GLY A 21 10.85 -3.41 7.12
CA GLY A 21 10.99 -3.63 8.56
C GLY A 21 12.45 -3.44 8.96
N ALA A 22 12.99 -4.38 9.74
CA ALA A 22 14.42 -4.55 9.95
C ALA A 22 15.16 -4.96 8.66
N ASP A 23 14.46 -5.68 7.78
CA ASP A 23 14.87 -5.97 6.40
C ASP A 23 13.93 -5.30 5.39
N GLU A 24 14.37 -5.16 4.13
CA GLU A 24 13.55 -4.68 3.01
C GLU A 24 13.28 -5.80 1.99
N ARG A 25 12.05 -5.89 1.50
CA ARG A 25 11.66 -6.75 0.36
C ARG A 25 10.74 -6.03 -0.61
N SER A 26 10.78 -6.44 -1.88
CA SER A 26 9.79 -6.01 -2.87
C SER A 26 8.50 -6.83 -2.74
N LEU A 27 7.38 -6.26 -3.14
CA LEU A 27 6.09 -6.96 -3.19
C LEU A 27 6.15 -8.20 -4.08
N ALA A 28 6.88 -8.15 -5.20
CA ALA A 28 7.15 -9.33 -6.03
C ALA A 28 7.75 -10.48 -5.21
N ALA A 29 8.81 -10.20 -4.44
CA ALA A 29 9.49 -11.21 -3.64
C ALA A 29 8.60 -11.77 -2.52
N VAL A 30 7.68 -10.95 -1.98
CA VAL A 30 6.69 -11.42 -0.99
C VAL A 30 5.65 -12.34 -1.66
N LEU A 31 5.14 -11.98 -2.84
CA LEU A 31 4.17 -12.77 -3.59
C LEU A 31 4.72 -14.12 -4.10
N ASP A 32 6.03 -14.24 -4.29
CA ASP A 32 6.68 -15.48 -4.69
C ASP A 32 6.78 -16.50 -3.53
N ARG A 33 6.44 -16.10 -2.29
CA ARG A 33 6.41 -17.01 -1.15
C ARG A 33 5.18 -17.94 -1.19
N PRO A 34 5.34 -19.23 -0.87
CA PRO A 34 4.25 -20.20 -0.94
C PRO A 34 3.17 -20.01 0.14
N ASP A 35 3.51 -19.33 1.24
CA ASP A 35 2.61 -19.05 2.37
C ASP A 35 1.85 -17.73 2.22
N VAL A 36 2.14 -16.95 1.17
CA VAL A 36 1.46 -15.68 0.89
C VAL A 36 0.43 -15.90 -0.21
N SER A 37 -0.78 -15.40 0.00
CA SER A 37 -1.84 -15.46 -1.01
C SER A 37 -2.64 -14.16 -1.05
N THR A 38 -3.17 -13.83 -2.22
CA THR A 38 -4.11 -12.72 -2.35
C THR A 38 -5.48 -13.13 -1.84
N VAL A 39 -6.15 -12.22 -1.14
CA VAL A 39 -7.50 -12.40 -0.63
C VAL A 39 -8.46 -11.43 -1.33
N ASP A 40 -9.70 -11.87 -1.49
CA ASP A 40 -10.80 -11.00 -1.92
C ASP A 40 -11.46 -10.39 -0.68
N ARG A 41 -11.63 -9.07 -0.67
CA ARG A 41 -12.36 -8.35 0.38
C ARG A 41 -13.17 -7.21 -0.22
N SER A 42 -14.47 -7.22 0.08
CA SER A 42 -15.31 -6.04 -0.09
C SER A 42 -14.97 -5.02 1.00
N VAL A 43 -14.41 -3.87 0.62
CA VAL A 43 -14.10 -2.77 1.54
C VAL A 43 -14.92 -1.56 1.15
N SER A 44 -15.73 -1.06 2.10
CA SER A 44 -16.44 0.20 1.99
C SER A 44 -15.51 1.33 2.45
N TYR A 45 -15.30 2.35 1.61
CA TYR A 45 -14.70 3.60 2.07
C TYR A 45 -15.55 4.80 1.62
N GLU A 46 -15.52 5.85 2.43
CA GLU A 46 -16.25 7.09 2.16
C GLU A 46 -15.29 8.09 1.52
N CYS A 47 -15.57 8.45 0.26
CA CYS A 47 -14.89 9.55 -0.40
C CYS A 47 -15.61 10.85 -0.04
N LEU A 48 -14.88 11.85 0.48
CA LEU A 48 -15.42 13.14 0.91
C LEU A 48 -16.16 13.89 -0.21
N SER A 49 -15.87 13.60 -1.49
CA SER A 49 -16.47 14.26 -2.66
C SER A 49 -17.62 13.49 -3.31
N GLU A 50 -17.73 12.17 -3.12
CA GLU A 50 -18.59 11.33 -3.97
C GLU A 50 -19.45 10.29 -3.23
N GLY A 51 -19.45 10.32 -1.89
CA GLY A 51 -20.21 9.40 -1.05
C GLY A 51 -19.56 8.02 -0.86
N ARG A 52 -20.28 7.12 -0.18
CA ARG A 52 -19.82 5.76 0.12
C ARG A 52 -19.75 4.92 -1.15
N ARG A 53 -18.58 4.37 -1.47
CA ARG A 53 -18.40 3.41 -2.56
C ARG A 53 -18.03 2.07 -1.96
N ASN A 54 -18.81 1.04 -2.30
CA ASN A 54 -18.43 -0.35 -2.09
C ASN A 54 -17.76 -0.83 -3.38
N ALA A 55 -16.62 -1.47 -3.25
CA ALA A 55 -15.95 -2.17 -4.34
C ALA A 55 -15.34 -3.46 -3.79
N ASP A 56 -15.22 -4.45 -4.67
CA ASP A 56 -14.56 -5.71 -4.35
C ASP A 56 -13.07 -5.56 -4.68
N TRP A 57 -12.21 -5.91 -3.73
CA TRP A 57 -10.77 -5.73 -3.86
C TRP A 57 -10.05 -7.06 -3.72
N LEU A 58 -9.16 -7.33 -4.66
CA LEU A 58 -8.21 -8.43 -4.54
C LEU A 58 -6.85 -7.85 -4.18
N GLY A 59 -6.20 -8.38 -3.15
CA GLY A 59 -4.90 -7.88 -2.72
C GLY A 59 -4.22 -8.76 -1.70
N VAL A 60 -3.02 -8.36 -1.28
CA VAL A 60 -2.26 -9.08 -0.25
C VAL A 60 -2.63 -8.53 1.12
N PRO A 61 -2.97 -9.36 2.12
CA PRO A 61 -3.15 -8.91 3.49
C PRO A 61 -1.92 -8.17 4.00
N VAL A 62 -2.11 -7.06 4.71
CA VAL A 62 -0.99 -6.28 5.26
C VAL A 62 -0.22 -7.11 6.29
N ALA A 63 -0.91 -7.95 7.05
CA ALA A 63 -0.28 -8.91 7.97
C ALA A 63 0.77 -9.79 7.25
N ASP A 64 0.43 -10.36 6.10
CA ASP A 64 1.35 -11.21 5.33
C ASP A 64 2.54 -10.40 4.78
N LEU A 65 2.34 -9.12 4.44
CA LEU A 65 3.43 -8.23 4.01
C LEU A 65 4.39 -7.94 5.15
N VAL A 66 3.85 -7.60 6.32
CA VAL A 66 4.60 -7.34 7.55
C VAL A 66 5.35 -8.59 7.99
N ASP A 67 4.70 -9.77 8.01
CA ASP A 67 5.34 -11.06 8.33
C ASP A 67 6.40 -11.48 7.30
N ALA A 68 6.40 -10.85 6.13
CA ALA A 68 7.41 -11.10 5.11
C ALA A 68 8.73 -10.35 5.29
N VAL A 69 8.74 -9.38 6.18
CA VAL A 69 9.94 -8.70 6.66
C VAL A 69 10.05 -8.91 8.16
N GLU A 70 11.25 -8.92 8.72
CA GLU A 70 11.34 -8.91 10.18
C GLU A 70 10.88 -7.53 10.67
N VAL A 71 9.80 -7.44 11.46
CA VAL A 71 9.31 -6.16 12.00
C VAL A 71 9.71 -6.04 13.46
N PRO A 72 10.36 -4.92 13.87
CA PRO A 72 10.72 -4.73 15.27
C PRO A 72 9.51 -4.83 16.20
N PRO A 73 9.62 -5.46 17.38
CA PRO A 73 8.51 -5.57 18.31
C PRO A 73 8.05 -4.22 18.89
N ALA A 74 8.87 -3.18 18.73
CA ALA A 74 8.53 -1.82 19.11
C ALA A 74 7.72 -1.06 18.04
N THR A 75 7.47 -1.66 16.86
CA THR A 75 6.68 -1.02 15.80
C THR A 75 5.28 -0.70 16.29
N THR A 76 4.89 0.57 16.17
CA THR A 76 3.57 1.06 16.54
C THR A 76 2.76 1.51 15.33
N HIS A 77 3.41 1.82 14.21
CA HIS A 77 2.75 2.35 13.01
C HIS A 77 3.38 1.80 11.72
N LEU A 78 2.60 1.89 10.64
CA LEU A 78 3.08 1.77 9.27
C LEU A 78 2.95 3.12 8.56
N VAL A 79 4.06 3.60 7.99
CA VAL A 79 4.03 4.72 7.04
C VAL A 79 3.80 4.16 5.65
N VAL A 80 2.67 4.55 5.06
CA VAL A 80 2.28 4.22 3.68
C VAL A 80 2.67 5.38 2.79
N GLU A 81 3.60 5.14 1.87
CA GLU A 81 4.12 6.14 0.93
C GLU A 81 3.60 5.87 -0.48
N SER A 82 3.04 6.90 -1.10
CA SER A 82 2.65 6.93 -2.51
C SER A 82 3.84 7.35 -3.40
N ARG A 83 3.77 7.01 -4.69
CA ARG A 83 4.79 7.39 -5.70
C ARG A 83 4.96 8.91 -5.85
N ASP A 84 3.94 9.70 -5.54
CA ASP A 84 3.98 11.17 -5.58
C ASP A 84 4.59 11.79 -4.31
N GLY A 85 5.00 10.96 -3.34
CA GLY A 85 5.54 11.39 -2.06
C GLY A 85 4.49 11.67 -0.99
N TYR A 86 3.19 11.47 -1.26
CA TYR A 86 2.17 11.48 -0.22
C TYR A 86 2.47 10.39 0.81
N ARG A 87 2.37 10.73 2.10
CA ARG A 87 2.59 9.80 3.20
C ARG A 87 1.44 9.86 4.18
N SER A 88 0.98 8.68 4.60
CA SER A 88 0.02 8.52 5.69
C SER A 88 0.59 7.59 6.75
N CYS A 89 0.47 7.97 8.02
CA CYS A 89 0.93 7.19 9.16
C CYS A 89 -0.27 6.51 9.82
N VAL A 90 -0.31 5.18 9.71
CA VAL A 90 -1.44 4.35 10.14
C VAL A 90 -1.02 3.52 11.35
N ALA A 91 -1.87 3.43 12.36
CA ALA A 91 -1.57 2.58 13.52
C ALA A 91 -1.44 1.12 13.08
N VAL A 92 -0.51 0.37 13.67
CA VAL A 92 -0.19 -0.98 13.20
C VAL A 92 -1.39 -1.93 13.35
N ASP A 93 -2.20 -1.79 14.39
CA ASP A 93 -3.43 -2.56 14.60
C ASP A 93 -4.46 -2.31 13.50
N GLU A 94 -4.70 -1.04 13.15
CA GLU A 94 -5.57 -0.66 12.04
C GLU A 94 -5.02 -1.19 10.69
N ALA A 95 -3.71 -1.06 10.48
CA ALA A 95 -3.08 -1.42 9.22
C ALA A 95 -3.09 -2.94 8.99
N LEU A 96 -2.89 -3.75 10.03
CA LEU A 96 -2.90 -5.21 9.95
C LEU A 96 -4.27 -5.78 9.53
N GLU A 97 -5.35 -5.06 9.81
CA GLU A 97 -6.68 -5.40 9.30
C GLU A 97 -6.85 -5.07 7.81
N GLY A 98 -5.90 -4.38 7.20
CA GLY A 98 -5.94 -3.94 5.81
C GLY A 98 -5.40 -4.92 4.78
N LEU A 99 -5.41 -4.46 3.53
CA LEU A 99 -4.83 -5.12 2.38
C LEU A 99 -4.15 -4.12 1.44
N LEU A 100 -3.11 -4.57 0.74
CA LEU A 100 -2.54 -3.89 -0.40
C LEU A 100 -3.21 -4.42 -1.67
N ALA A 101 -4.16 -3.65 -2.19
CA ALA A 101 -5.02 -4.01 -3.29
C ALA A 101 -4.26 -3.97 -4.62
N LEU A 102 -4.47 -4.99 -5.45
CA LEU A 102 -3.90 -5.16 -6.77
C LEU A 102 -4.98 -5.15 -7.86
N GLU A 103 -6.20 -5.52 -7.50
CA GLU A 103 -7.36 -5.49 -8.40
C GLU A 103 -8.55 -4.85 -7.69
N ARG A 104 -9.43 -4.24 -8.49
CA ARG A 104 -10.70 -3.67 -8.07
C ARG A 104 -11.79 -4.14 -9.03
N ASP A 105 -12.87 -4.69 -8.49
CA ASP A 105 -14.02 -5.16 -9.25
C ASP A 105 -13.60 -6.12 -10.39
N GLY A 106 -12.58 -6.95 -10.14
CA GLY A 106 -11.97 -7.88 -11.10
C GLY A 106 -11.04 -7.25 -12.16
N ALA A 107 -10.78 -5.95 -12.09
CA ALA A 107 -9.84 -5.26 -12.97
C ALA A 107 -8.52 -4.95 -12.26
N LYS A 108 -7.39 -5.27 -12.90
CA LYS A 108 -6.06 -4.95 -12.38
C LYS A 108 -5.86 -3.44 -12.27
N LEU A 109 -5.24 -3.02 -11.17
CA LEU A 109 -4.78 -1.66 -10.97
C LEU A 109 -3.42 -1.47 -11.66
N ASP A 110 -3.16 -0.26 -12.13
CA ASP A 110 -1.83 0.13 -12.61
C ASP A 110 -0.82 0.17 -11.45
N HIS A 111 -1.27 0.61 -10.27
CA HIS A 111 -0.47 0.62 -9.05
C HIS A 111 -1.29 0.17 -7.84
N PRO A 112 -0.63 -0.41 -6.81
CA PRO A 112 -1.35 -0.95 -5.68
C PRO A 112 -1.96 0.15 -4.81
N ARG A 113 -3.04 -0.20 -4.11
CA ARG A 113 -3.74 0.72 -3.22
C ARG A 113 -3.80 0.16 -1.81
N PHE A 114 -3.44 0.95 -0.81
CA PHE A 114 -3.63 0.57 0.58
C PHE A 114 -5.08 0.82 1.01
N LEU A 115 -5.67 -0.19 1.65
CA LEU A 115 -7.04 -0.16 2.17
C LEU A 115 -7.04 -0.82 3.54
N ALA A 116 -7.74 -0.23 4.51
CA ALA A 116 -8.01 -0.86 5.79
C ALA A 116 -9.46 -0.55 6.23
N PRO A 117 -10.04 -1.37 7.11
CA PRO A 117 -11.27 -1.01 7.80
C PRO A 117 -11.04 0.24 8.65
N GLY A 118 -12.02 1.15 8.69
CA GLY A 118 -11.98 2.30 9.61
C GLY A 118 -11.08 3.48 9.22
N ILE A 119 -10.26 3.36 8.17
CA ILE A 119 -9.50 4.51 7.65
C ILE A 119 -10.36 5.41 6.75
N GLU A 120 -10.33 6.72 7.03
CA GLU A 120 -11.02 7.73 6.23
C GLU A 120 -10.33 7.94 4.87
N GLY A 121 -11.08 8.41 3.87
CA GLY A 121 -10.68 8.47 2.45
C GLY A 121 -9.23 8.90 2.12
N PRO A 122 -8.62 9.90 2.80
CA PRO A 122 -7.23 10.31 2.56
C PRO A 122 -6.20 9.22 2.92
N ARG A 123 -6.49 8.39 3.92
CA ARG A 123 -5.60 7.33 4.42
C ARG A 123 -5.67 6.06 3.56
N ALA A 124 -6.65 5.95 2.66
CA ALA A 124 -6.73 4.92 1.62
C ALA A 124 -5.79 5.23 0.44
N VAL A 125 -4.49 5.22 0.74
CA VAL A 125 -3.39 5.68 -0.12
C VAL A 125 -3.37 4.96 -1.46
N LYS A 126 -3.45 5.72 -2.56
CA LYS A 126 -3.30 5.24 -3.93
C LYS A 126 -1.83 5.20 -4.33
N ASP A 127 -1.54 4.50 -5.43
CA ASP A 127 -0.21 4.50 -6.05
C ASP A 127 0.91 4.17 -5.07
N VAL A 128 0.69 3.18 -4.20
CA VAL A 128 1.60 2.84 -3.11
C VAL A 128 2.97 2.45 -3.68
N ALA A 129 4.01 3.06 -3.14
CA ALA A 129 5.42 2.82 -3.47
C ALA A 129 6.16 2.14 -2.31
N ALA A 130 5.77 2.40 -1.06
CA ALA A 130 6.38 1.74 0.09
C ALA A 130 5.43 1.60 1.30
N LEU A 131 5.69 0.57 2.08
CA LEU A 131 5.17 0.36 3.43
C LEU A 131 6.37 0.29 4.39
N THR A 132 6.43 1.17 5.38
CA THR A 132 7.56 1.23 6.33
C THR A 132 7.09 1.09 7.76
N ALA A 133 7.57 0.07 8.46
CA ALA A 133 7.36 -0.10 9.88
C ALA A 133 8.15 0.95 10.68
N VAL A 134 7.47 1.67 11.56
CA VAL A 134 8.07 2.68 12.42
C VAL A 134 7.58 2.53 13.86
N ALA A 135 8.42 2.95 14.79
CA ALA A 135 8.08 3.06 16.20
C ALA A 135 8.01 4.56 16.52
N LEU A 136 6.83 5.03 16.86
CA LEU A 136 6.61 6.38 17.41
C LEU A 136 6.61 6.28 18.93
N ASP A 137 7.33 7.19 19.57
CA ASP A 137 7.22 7.46 21.00
C ASP A 137 5.82 8.03 21.33
N PRO A 138 5.32 7.88 22.57
CA PRO A 138 3.98 8.31 22.96
C PRO A 138 3.69 9.81 22.74
N ASP A 139 4.75 10.63 22.73
CA ASP A 139 4.68 12.08 22.58
C ASP A 139 4.98 12.55 21.14
N GLU A 140 5.34 11.64 20.22
CA GLU A 140 5.55 11.98 18.80
C GLU A 140 4.22 12.15 18.08
N ASP A 141 4.12 13.21 17.28
CA ASP A 141 2.92 13.49 16.51
C ASP A 141 2.96 12.72 15.18
N ARG A 142 1.93 11.89 14.93
CA ARG A 142 1.80 11.13 13.67
C ARG A 142 1.92 12.01 12.43
N SER A 143 1.47 13.26 12.49
CA SER A 143 1.51 14.20 11.37
C SER A 143 2.93 14.54 10.93
N GLU A 144 3.95 14.37 11.77
CA GLU A 144 5.36 14.53 11.38
C GLU A 144 5.84 13.45 10.39
N TYR A 145 5.11 12.33 10.33
CA TYR A 145 5.32 11.23 9.40
C TYR A 145 4.37 11.28 8.20
N GLU A 146 3.42 12.22 8.21
CA GLU A 146 2.48 12.44 7.11
C GLU A 146 3.00 13.56 6.21
N THR A 147 2.68 13.47 4.92
CA THR A 147 2.98 14.53 3.96
C THR A 147 1.76 14.71 3.12
N SER A 148 1.16 15.91 3.14
CA SER A 148 0.14 16.29 2.17
C SER A 148 0.79 16.20 0.80
N GLY A 149 0.23 15.38 -0.09
CA GLY A 149 0.72 15.23 -1.45
C GLY A 149 0.74 16.63 -2.04
N SER A 150 1.74 16.93 -2.85
CA SER A 150 1.77 18.21 -3.55
C SER A 150 0.43 18.34 -4.25
N ASP A 151 -0.39 19.30 -3.80
CA ASP A 151 -1.69 19.61 -4.35
C ASP A 151 -1.46 19.78 -5.86
N SER A 152 -1.72 18.72 -6.61
CA SER A 152 -1.71 18.79 -8.06
C SER A 152 -3.00 19.53 -8.34
N THR A 153 -2.91 20.85 -8.28
CA THR A 153 -3.95 21.79 -8.65
C THR A 153 -4.61 21.26 -9.91
N ASP A 154 -5.83 20.76 -9.74
CA ASP A 154 -6.81 20.58 -10.80
C ASP A 154 -6.90 21.94 -11.50
N SER A 155 -6.22 22.05 -12.65
CA SER A 155 -6.30 23.20 -13.52
C SER A 155 -7.18 22.79 -14.69
N GLU A 156 -8.45 23.16 -14.57
CA GLU A 156 -9.51 23.43 -15.57
C GLU A 156 -9.62 22.55 -16.84
#